data_AF-A0A1D3RL71-F1
#
_entry.id   AF-A0A1D3RL71-F1
#
_cell.length_a   1.000
_cell.length_b   1.000
_cell.length_c   1.000
_cell.angle_alpha   90.00
_cell.angle_beta   90.00
_cell.angle_gamma   90.00
#
_symmetry.space_group_name_H-M   'P 1'
#
loop_
_entity.id
_entity.type
_entity.pdbx_description
1 polymer ?
#
loop_
_entity_poly.entity_id
_entity_poly.type
_entity_poly.pdbx_seq_one_letter_code
_entity_poly.pdbx_strand_id
1 'polypeptide(L)'
;MALAAFLAEQSILDTSSGIVFDDPVSSLDHIHRDRVAERLATESLNRQVVIFTHDIAFLVLLEETCRETRDRAAIPIAYRVVSRGADAAGFCNTESPANVLPVDKVIKQMQKHLTNVKICHERGEQANWRRKVGSFQKELREAWERAVEDAVSPVIKRMAKKVQTDGLIRLTVLHEKDCLDMREAYGRCSQLLHSQPGELNPRLPTPTDIETEITALETWVHSIRDPQSNVS
;
A
#
# COMPACT_ATOMS: atom_id res chain seq x y z
N MET A 1 -1.07 30.52 -4.55
CA MET A 1 -0.41 31.62 -5.30
C MET A 1 1.13 31.56 -5.24
N ALA A 2 1.75 31.28 -4.09
CA ALA A 2 3.22 31.20 -3.97
C ALA A 2 3.89 30.18 -4.92
N LEU A 3 3.32 28.97 -5.07
CA LEU A 3 3.88 27.94 -5.96
C LEU A 3 3.95 28.39 -7.44
N ALA A 4 2.90 29.04 -7.94
CA ALA A 4 2.85 29.50 -9.33
C ALA A 4 3.88 30.60 -9.60
N ALA A 5 4.05 31.52 -8.64
CA ALA A 5 5.07 32.56 -8.72
C ALA A 5 6.49 31.96 -8.71
N PHE A 6 6.74 30.99 -7.83
CA PHE A 6 8.03 30.29 -7.78
C PHE A 6 8.36 29.57 -9.10
N LEU A 7 7.41 28.83 -9.66
CA LEU A 7 7.62 28.12 -10.92
C LEU A 7 7.79 29.07 -12.12
N ALA A 8 7.12 30.22 -12.11
CA ALA A 8 7.33 31.26 -13.11
C ALA A 8 8.75 31.84 -13.02
N GLU A 9 9.23 32.12 -11.79
CA GLU A 9 10.60 32.57 -11.56
C GLU A 9 11.64 31.53 -12.02
N GLN A 10 11.43 30.25 -11.71
CA GLN A 10 12.32 29.17 -12.17
C GLN A 10 12.34 28.99 -13.69
N SER A 11 11.26 29.34 -14.40
CA SER A 11 11.24 29.28 -15.87
C SER A 11 12.07 30.38 -16.56
N ILE A 12 12.45 31.42 -15.81
CA ILE A 12 13.26 32.54 -16.30
C ILE A 12 14.75 32.32 -15.95
N LEU A 13 15.04 31.48 -14.95
CA LEU A 13 16.38 31.14 -14.52
C LEU A 13 16.94 29.97 -15.35
N ASP A 14 18.12 30.15 -15.94
CA ASP A 14 18.78 29.14 -16.79
C ASP A 14 19.49 28.03 -15.95
N THR A 15 18.98 27.75 -14.75
CA THR A 15 19.60 26.81 -13.81
C THR A 15 18.76 25.53 -13.67
N SER A 16 19.41 24.38 -13.82
CA SER A 16 18.80 23.05 -13.67
C SER A 16 18.84 22.53 -12.22
N SER A 17 18.98 23.43 -11.24
CA SER A 17 19.03 23.07 -9.83
C SER A 17 17.76 22.34 -9.41
N GLY A 18 17.92 21.32 -8.56
CA GLY A 18 16.80 20.61 -7.96
C GLY A 18 15.97 21.53 -7.08
N ILE A 19 14.67 21.25 -7.00
CA ILE A 19 13.71 21.99 -6.20
C ILE A 19 13.13 21.11 -5.10
N VAL A 20 12.90 21.70 -3.93
CA VAL A 20 12.36 21.03 -2.75
C VAL A 20 11.11 21.75 -2.29
N PHE A 21 10.01 21.02 -2.15
CA PHE A 21 8.75 21.53 -1.62
C PHE A 21 8.41 20.86 -0.29
N ASP A 22 7.93 21.65 0.66
CA ASP A 22 7.38 21.18 1.93
C ASP A 22 5.88 21.47 1.96
N ASP A 23 5.07 20.40 1.99
CA ASP A 23 3.60 20.42 1.90
C ASP A 23 3.07 21.41 0.84
N PRO A 24 3.36 21.18 -0.47
CA PRO A 24 3.02 22.12 -1.54
C PRO A 24 1.52 22.33 -1.74
N VAL A 25 0.68 21.57 -1.01
CA VAL A 25 -0.78 21.74 -1.01
C VAL A 25 -1.30 21.78 0.41
N SER A 26 -2.15 22.76 0.70
CA SER A 26 -2.88 22.81 1.97
C SER A 26 -4.17 21.99 1.91
N SER A 27 -4.72 21.63 3.08
CA SER A 27 -6.01 20.93 3.21
C SER A 27 -7.19 21.72 2.63
N LEU A 28 -7.07 23.05 2.50
CA LEU A 28 -8.10 23.94 1.96
C LEU A 28 -8.15 23.98 0.42
N ASP A 29 -7.04 23.67 -0.26
CA ASP A 29 -6.87 23.90 -1.71
C ASP A 29 -7.15 22.67 -2.59
N HIS A 30 -8.19 21.89 -2.27
CA HIS A 30 -8.58 20.70 -3.04
C HIS A 30 -8.84 20.97 -4.54
N ILE A 31 -9.27 22.18 -4.90
CA ILE A 31 -9.53 22.61 -6.29
C ILE A 31 -8.22 22.67 -7.10
N HIS A 32 -7.10 23.00 -6.47
CA HIS A 32 -5.82 23.21 -7.15
C HIS A 32 -4.88 22.00 -7.13
N ARG A 33 -5.19 20.97 -6.33
CA ARG A 33 -4.34 19.77 -6.14
C ARG A 33 -3.90 19.12 -7.44
N ASP A 34 -4.81 18.93 -8.39
CA ASP A 34 -4.52 18.31 -9.69
C ASP A 34 -3.49 19.11 -10.47
N ARG A 35 -3.72 20.42 -10.60
CA ARG A 35 -2.83 21.32 -11.34
C ARG A 35 -1.45 21.39 -10.69
N VAL A 36 -1.39 21.34 -9.37
CA VAL A 36 -0.13 21.27 -8.63
C VAL A 36 0.59 19.95 -8.92
N ALA A 37 -0.09 18.81 -8.83
CA ALA A 37 0.49 17.51 -9.13
C ALA A 37 1.01 17.43 -10.57
N GLU A 38 0.20 17.82 -11.56
CA GLU A 38 0.54 17.86 -12.98
C GLU A 38 1.76 18.73 -13.24
N ARG A 39 1.79 19.93 -12.65
CA ARG A 39 2.90 20.85 -12.86
C ARG A 39 4.18 20.35 -12.22
N LEU A 40 4.13 19.79 -11.01
CA LEU A 40 5.30 19.22 -10.33
C LEU A 40 5.84 17.99 -11.07
N ALA A 41 4.95 17.10 -11.53
CA ALA A 41 5.33 15.95 -12.33
C ALA A 41 5.96 16.37 -13.66
N THR A 42 5.39 17.36 -14.34
CA THR A 42 5.95 17.90 -15.59
C THR A 42 7.31 18.55 -15.36
N GLU A 43 7.47 19.33 -14.29
CA GLU A 43 8.75 19.96 -13.93
C GLU A 43 9.82 18.91 -13.62
N SER A 44 9.43 17.75 -13.06
CA SER A 44 10.35 16.66 -12.76
C SER A 44 11.03 16.03 -13.98
N LEU A 45 10.50 16.26 -15.18
CA LEU A 45 11.15 15.86 -16.44
C LEU A 45 12.40 16.68 -16.75
N ASN A 46 12.49 17.91 -16.21
CA ASN A 46 13.57 18.84 -16.50
C ASN A 46 14.58 18.97 -15.36
N ARG A 47 14.16 18.69 -14.12
CA ARG A 47 15.00 18.81 -12.91
C ARG A 47 14.55 17.86 -11.81
N GLN A 48 15.39 17.63 -10.82
CA GLN A 48 14.98 16.87 -9.64
C GLN A 48 13.94 17.66 -8.83
N VAL A 49 12.81 17.01 -8.53
CA VAL A 49 11.75 17.55 -7.66
C VAL A 49 11.63 16.67 -6.43
N VAL A 50 11.87 17.24 -5.25
CA VAL A 50 11.70 16.56 -3.96
C VAL A 50 10.50 17.16 -3.26
N ILE A 51 9.58 16.31 -2.80
CA ILE A 51 8.35 16.74 -2.14
C ILE A 51 8.28 16.06 -0.76
N PHE A 52 8.27 16.87 0.28
CA PHE A 52 7.85 16.45 1.61
C PHE A 52 6.35 16.65 1.71
N THR A 53 5.62 15.59 2.08
CA THR A 53 4.20 15.72 2.34
C THR A 53 3.71 14.77 3.42
N HIS A 54 2.76 15.25 4.23
CA HIS A 54 1.97 14.40 5.13
C HIS A 54 0.61 13.99 4.53
N ASP A 55 0.26 14.52 3.35
CA ASP A 55 -1.01 14.26 2.67
C ASP A 55 -0.90 13.04 1.74
N ILE A 56 -1.42 11.90 2.21
CA ILE A 56 -1.43 10.65 1.46
C ILE A 56 -2.30 10.76 0.19
N ALA A 57 -3.38 11.54 0.20
CA ALA A 57 -4.21 11.71 -0.98
C ALA A 57 -3.47 12.48 -2.08
N PHE A 58 -2.67 13.49 -1.69
CA PHE A 58 -1.79 14.17 -2.63
C PHE A 58 -0.69 13.26 -3.18
N LEU A 59 -0.12 12.38 -2.34
CA LEU A 59 0.82 11.36 -2.80
C LEU A 59 0.18 10.45 -3.86
N VAL A 60 -1.01 9.90 -3.59
CA VAL A 60 -1.74 9.04 -4.55
C VAL A 60 -2.02 9.78 -5.86
N LEU A 61 -2.40 11.06 -5.80
CA LEU A 61 -2.62 11.90 -6.97
C LEU A 61 -1.32 12.13 -7.79
N LEU A 62 -0.18 12.32 -7.13
CA LEU A 62 1.13 12.39 -7.78
C LEU A 62 1.46 11.07 -8.48
N GLU A 63 1.20 9.92 -7.85
CA GLU A 63 1.41 8.61 -8.49
C GLU A 63 0.59 8.47 -9.77
N GLU A 64 -0.71 8.80 -9.70
CA GLU A 64 -1.61 8.76 -10.86
C GLU A 64 -1.12 9.68 -11.97
N THR A 65 -0.71 10.90 -11.60
CA THR A 65 -0.11 11.87 -12.51
C THR A 65 1.26 11.44 -13.04
N CYS A 66 1.96 10.49 -12.45
CA CYS A 66 3.23 9.98 -12.96
C CYS A 66 3.09 8.69 -13.79
N ARG A 67 1.90 8.06 -13.82
CA ARG A 67 1.68 6.83 -14.61
C ARG A 67 1.79 7.08 -16.11
N GLU A 68 2.16 6.01 -16.82
CA GLU A 68 2.12 5.97 -18.28
C GLU A 68 0.69 6.24 -18.78
N THR A 69 0.60 7.00 -19.87
CA THR A 69 -0.65 7.24 -20.59
C THR A 69 -0.40 7.00 -22.07
N ARG A 70 -1.46 7.00 -22.89
CA ARG A 70 -1.33 6.83 -24.35
C ARG A 70 -0.38 7.85 -24.99
N ASP A 71 -0.29 9.04 -24.41
CA ASP A 71 0.44 10.18 -24.97
C ASP A 71 1.78 10.46 -24.27
N ARG A 72 2.09 9.79 -23.16
CA ARG A 72 3.33 10.01 -22.40
C ARG A 72 3.81 8.78 -21.67
N ALA A 73 5.12 8.57 -21.67
CA ALA A 73 5.78 7.55 -20.84
C ALA A 73 5.60 7.84 -19.34
N ALA A 74 5.74 6.81 -18.52
CA ALA A 74 5.75 6.97 -17.06
C ALA A 74 6.89 7.87 -16.59
N ILE A 75 6.60 8.69 -15.58
CA ILE A 75 7.57 9.56 -14.90
C ILE A 75 8.12 8.79 -13.69
N PRO A 76 9.45 8.60 -13.57
CA PRO A 76 10.02 7.89 -12.43
C PRO A 76 9.73 8.58 -11.10
N ILE A 77 9.25 7.81 -10.11
CA ILE A 77 9.00 8.28 -8.75
C ILE A 77 9.72 7.37 -7.74
N ALA A 78 10.31 7.97 -6.70
CA ALA A 78 10.95 7.26 -5.61
C ALA A 78 10.36 7.71 -4.27
N TYR A 79 10.05 6.76 -3.39
CA TYR A 79 9.42 7.02 -2.10
C TYR A 79 10.43 6.94 -0.96
N ARG A 80 10.25 7.80 0.04
CA ARG A 80 10.96 7.76 1.31
C ARG A 80 9.99 8.08 2.44
N VAL A 81 10.03 7.28 3.49
CA VAL A 81 9.30 7.57 4.72
C VAL A 81 10.26 8.24 5.69
N VAL A 82 9.93 9.44 6.11
CA VAL A 82 10.69 10.14 7.14
C VAL A 82 9.92 10.03 8.45
N SER A 83 10.57 9.50 9.48
CA SER A 83 9.99 9.35 10.80
C SER A 83 10.74 10.18 11.85
N ARG A 84 10.03 10.50 12.93
CA ARG A 84 10.54 11.20 14.11
C ARG A 84 10.43 10.29 15.32
N GLY A 85 11.57 10.02 15.95
CA GLY A 85 11.65 9.34 17.25
C GLY A 85 11.46 10.33 18.40
N ALA A 86 11.65 9.87 19.63
CA ALA A 86 11.51 10.71 20.82
C ALA A 86 12.52 11.88 20.84
N ASP A 87 13.79 11.59 20.52
CA ASP A 87 14.90 12.55 20.68
C ASP A 87 15.52 13.01 19.35
N ALA A 88 15.10 12.43 18.22
CA ALA A 88 15.67 12.73 16.90
C ALA A 88 14.62 12.65 15.78
N ALA A 89 14.81 13.45 14.75
CA ALA A 89 14.02 13.45 13.51
C ALA A 89 14.92 13.13 12.32
N GLY A 90 14.32 12.76 11.19
CA GLY A 90 15.06 12.50 9.94
C GLY A 90 15.44 11.03 9.74
N PHE A 91 14.78 10.09 10.43
CA PHE A 91 14.95 8.68 10.16
C PHE A 91 14.28 8.32 8.83
N CYS A 92 15.10 8.28 7.77
CA CYS A 92 14.66 7.96 6.42
C CYS A 92 14.63 6.43 6.21
N ASN A 93 13.45 5.87 6.02
CA ASN A 93 13.27 4.50 5.57
C ASN A 93 13.09 4.47 4.04
N THR A 94 13.79 3.56 3.37
CA THR A 94 13.66 3.26 1.94
C THR A 94 12.35 2.55 1.60
N GLU A 95 11.73 1.92 2.59
CA GLU A 95 10.49 1.18 2.40
C GLU A 95 9.31 2.16 2.28
N SER A 96 8.43 1.92 1.31
CA SER A 96 7.15 2.64 1.19
C SER A 96 6.38 2.53 2.51
N PRO A 97 5.52 3.51 2.85
CA PRO A 97 4.62 3.38 3.99
C PRO A 97 3.87 2.04 3.95
N ALA A 98 3.63 1.40 5.09
CA ALA A 98 2.97 0.09 5.18
C ALA A 98 1.58 0.04 4.51
N ASN A 99 0.93 1.19 4.39
CA ASN A 99 -0.34 1.41 3.69
C ASN A 99 -0.22 1.54 2.15
N VAL A 100 0.99 1.46 1.60
CA VAL A 100 1.29 1.60 0.16
C VAL A 100 2.19 0.47 -0.36
N LEU A 101 2.59 -0.49 0.50
CA LEU A 101 3.34 -1.66 0.06
C LEU A 101 2.45 -2.58 -0.80
N PRO A 102 2.92 -3.02 -1.99
CA PRO A 102 2.24 -4.05 -2.76
C PRO A 102 2.03 -5.32 -1.94
N VAL A 103 0.87 -5.96 -2.08
CA VAL A 103 0.52 -7.17 -1.32
C VAL A 103 1.58 -8.28 -1.43
N ASP A 104 2.25 -8.43 -2.57
CA ASP A 104 3.31 -9.44 -2.76
C ASP A 104 4.52 -9.21 -1.84
N LYS A 105 4.85 -7.93 -1.59
CA LYS A 105 5.92 -7.60 -0.65
C LYS A 105 5.48 -7.89 0.79
N VAL A 106 4.22 -7.62 1.12
CA VAL A 106 3.64 -7.96 2.43
C VAL A 106 3.68 -9.47 2.66
N ILE A 107 3.26 -10.27 1.66
CA ILE A 107 3.33 -11.74 1.68
C ILE A 107 4.77 -12.21 1.95
N LYS A 108 5.75 -11.71 1.19
CA LYS A 108 7.17 -12.06 1.38
C LYS A 108 7.70 -11.69 2.77
N GLN A 109 7.30 -10.54 3.30
CA GLN A 109 7.67 -10.13 4.67
C GLN A 109 7.06 -11.07 5.71
N MET A 110 5.80 -11.47 5.56
CA MET A 110 5.13 -12.43 6.45
C MET A 110 5.81 -13.81 6.41
N GLN A 111 6.15 -14.33 5.22
CA GLN A 111 6.88 -15.60 5.06
C GLN A 111 8.23 -15.57 5.78
N LYS A 112 8.99 -14.46 5.61
CA LYS A 112 10.27 -14.26 6.29
C LYS A 112 10.09 -14.17 7.81
N HIS A 113 9.08 -13.44 8.28
CA HIS A 113 8.78 -13.32 9.71
C HIS A 113 8.43 -14.69 10.31
N LEU A 114 7.59 -15.48 9.63
CA LEU A 114 7.19 -16.82 10.08
C LEU A 114 8.41 -17.75 10.21
N THR A 115 9.31 -17.72 9.24
CA THR A 115 10.57 -18.49 9.26
C THR A 115 11.41 -18.18 10.51
N ASN A 116 11.43 -16.92 10.95
CA ASN A 116 12.21 -16.50 12.12
C ASN A 116 11.55 -16.89 13.45
N VAL A 117 10.23 -17.02 13.49
CA VAL A 117 9.49 -17.22 14.75
C VAL A 117 9.01 -18.66 14.98
N LYS A 118 9.03 -19.52 13.95
CA LYS A 118 8.64 -20.94 14.09
C LYS A 118 9.43 -21.66 15.18
N ILE A 119 10.67 -21.22 15.44
CA ILE A 119 11.52 -21.78 16.48
C ILE A 119 10.94 -21.61 17.89
N CYS A 120 10.14 -20.57 18.15
CA CYS A 120 9.43 -20.42 19.42
C CYS A 120 8.40 -21.55 19.62
N HIS A 121 7.75 -21.99 18.54
CA HIS A 121 6.84 -23.13 18.59
C HIS A 121 7.59 -24.45 18.80
N GLU A 122 8.66 -24.68 18.05
CA GLU A 122 9.51 -25.88 18.16
C GLU A 122 10.13 -26.05 19.56
N ARG A 123 10.52 -24.95 20.19
CA ARG A 123 11.11 -24.94 21.55
C ARG A 123 10.07 -24.95 22.67
N GLY A 124 8.77 -24.93 22.35
CA GLY A 124 7.70 -24.91 23.35
C GLY A 124 7.57 -23.59 24.10
N GLU A 125 8.05 -22.48 23.56
CA GLU A 125 7.93 -21.13 24.14
C GLU A 125 6.51 -20.58 23.97
N GLN A 126 5.52 -21.20 24.63
CA GLN A 126 4.09 -20.97 24.40
C GLN A 126 3.66 -19.50 24.57
N ALA A 127 4.21 -18.79 25.56
CA ALA A 127 3.89 -17.37 25.77
C ALA A 127 4.38 -16.48 24.62
N ASN A 128 5.58 -16.74 24.09
CA ASN A 128 6.12 -16.02 22.93
C ASN A 128 5.35 -16.39 21.67
N TRP A 129 5.06 -17.69 21.48
CA TRP A 129 4.26 -18.16 20.35
C TRP A 129 2.89 -17.48 20.31
N ARG A 130 2.17 -17.44 21.43
CA ARG A 130 0.86 -16.77 21.55
C ARG A 130 0.92 -15.31 21.11
N ARG A 131 1.93 -14.56 21.55
CA ARG A 131 2.10 -13.14 21.16
C ARG A 131 2.35 -13.00 19.66
N LYS A 132 3.21 -13.87 19.10
CA LYS A 132 3.53 -13.86 17.66
C LYS A 132 2.32 -14.22 16.81
N VAL A 133 1.58 -15.28 17.17
CA VAL A 133 0.34 -15.67 16.50
C VAL A 133 -0.67 -14.52 16.48
N GLY A 134 -0.86 -13.82 17.60
CA GLY A 134 -1.75 -12.65 17.62
C GLY A 134 -1.36 -11.57 16.61
N SER A 135 -0.05 -11.30 16.46
CA SER A 135 0.48 -10.40 15.43
C SER A 135 0.17 -10.90 14.02
N PHE A 136 0.45 -12.18 13.73
CA PHE A 136 0.20 -12.77 12.42
C PHE A 136 -1.28 -12.73 12.03
N GLN A 137 -2.19 -13.00 12.95
CA GLN A 137 -3.63 -12.95 12.67
C GLN A 137 -4.08 -11.55 12.26
N LYS A 138 -3.56 -10.51 12.94
CA LYS A 138 -3.79 -9.13 12.55
C LYS A 138 -3.17 -8.79 11.19
N GLU A 139 -1.91 -9.16 10.97
CA GLU A 139 -1.19 -8.93 9.72
C GLU A 139 -1.87 -9.61 8.52
N LEU A 140 -2.28 -10.87 8.67
CA LEU A 140 -3.01 -11.64 7.65
C LEU A 140 -4.36 -11.01 7.32
N ARG A 141 -5.12 -10.60 8.33
CA ARG A 141 -6.40 -9.92 8.13
C ARG A 141 -6.23 -8.63 7.33
N GLU A 142 -5.27 -7.79 7.72
CA GLU A 142 -4.98 -6.56 6.99
C GLU A 142 -4.47 -6.85 5.56
N ALA A 143 -3.73 -7.95 5.36
CA ALA A 143 -3.26 -8.36 4.04
C ALA A 143 -4.42 -8.83 3.14
N TRP A 144 -5.41 -9.55 3.67
CA TRP A 144 -6.64 -9.90 2.96
C TRP A 144 -7.46 -8.67 2.58
N GLU A 145 -7.57 -7.67 3.46
CA GLU A 145 -8.23 -6.39 3.15
C GLU A 145 -7.52 -5.66 2.01
N ARG A 146 -6.18 -5.62 2.04
CA ARG A 146 -5.37 -5.05 0.95
C ARG A 146 -5.53 -5.84 -0.36
N ALA A 147 -5.60 -7.16 -0.31
CA ALA A 147 -5.80 -7.99 -1.49
C ALA A 147 -7.15 -7.70 -2.16
N VAL A 148 -8.22 -7.51 -1.38
CA VAL A 148 -9.52 -7.08 -1.94
C VAL A 148 -9.43 -5.69 -2.54
N GLU A 149 -8.75 -4.76 -1.87
CA GLU A 149 -8.53 -3.41 -2.43
C GLU A 149 -7.79 -3.46 -3.77
N ASP A 150 -6.74 -4.28 -3.87
CA ASP A 150 -6.01 -4.53 -5.11
C ASP A 150 -6.93 -5.13 -6.20
N ALA A 151 -7.76 -6.11 -5.85
CA ALA A 151 -8.68 -6.77 -6.78
C ALA A 151 -9.73 -5.81 -7.38
N VAL A 152 -10.20 -4.83 -6.61
CA VAL A 152 -11.18 -3.83 -7.09
C VAL A 152 -10.53 -2.54 -7.63
N SER A 153 -9.21 -2.42 -7.47
CA SER A 153 -8.42 -1.26 -7.90
C SER A 153 -8.53 -0.87 -9.38
N PRO A 154 -8.87 -1.78 -10.33
CA PRO A 154 -9.16 -1.36 -11.70
C PRO A 154 -10.31 -0.36 -11.81
N VAL A 155 -11.24 -0.32 -10.85
CA VAL A 155 -12.42 0.56 -10.87
C VAL A 155 -12.38 1.58 -9.75
N ILE A 156 -12.04 1.15 -8.53
CA ILE A 156 -12.01 2.01 -7.34
C ILE A 156 -10.71 1.77 -6.59
N LYS A 157 -9.91 2.83 -6.41
CA LYS A 157 -8.72 2.83 -5.56
C LYS A 157 -8.93 3.80 -4.39
N ARG A 158 -8.46 3.45 -3.20
CA ARG A 158 -8.58 4.31 -2.02
C ARG A 158 -7.88 5.65 -2.25
N MET A 159 -8.56 6.74 -1.87
CA MET A 159 -8.13 8.13 -2.10
C MET A 159 -7.99 8.53 -3.58
N ALA A 160 -8.39 7.67 -4.54
CA ALA A 160 -8.46 8.08 -5.94
C ALA A 160 -9.58 9.09 -6.14
N LYS A 161 -9.33 10.05 -7.04
CA LYS A 161 -10.27 11.17 -7.29
C LYS A 161 -11.47 10.76 -8.13
N LYS A 162 -11.31 9.74 -8.98
CA LYS A 162 -12.34 9.29 -9.92
C LYS A 162 -12.49 7.78 -9.88
N VAL A 163 -13.71 7.34 -10.17
CA VAL A 163 -14.01 5.95 -10.50
C VAL A 163 -13.58 5.71 -11.95
N GLN A 164 -12.85 4.62 -12.20
CA GLN A 164 -12.36 4.23 -13.53
C GLN A 164 -13.41 3.33 -14.19
N THR A 165 -14.27 3.92 -15.01
CA THR A 165 -15.39 3.20 -15.64
C THR A 165 -14.94 2.24 -16.74
N ASP A 166 -13.78 2.48 -17.35
CA ASP A 166 -13.13 1.61 -18.32
C ASP A 166 -12.56 0.33 -17.68
N GLY A 167 -12.18 0.38 -16.41
CA GLY A 167 -11.70 -0.79 -15.67
C GLY A 167 -12.78 -1.80 -15.28
N LEU A 168 -14.07 -1.51 -15.53
CA LEU A 168 -15.19 -2.36 -15.14
C LEU A 168 -15.08 -3.76 -15.75
N ILE A 169 -14.59 -3.84 -17.00
CA ILE A 169 -14.36 -5.10 -17.70
C ILE A 169 -13.36 -5.99 -16.95
N ARG A 170 -12.37 -5.42 -16.26
CA ARG A 170 -11.38 -6.18 -15.49
C ARG A 170 -11.96 -6.80 -14.22
N LEU A 171 -13.11 -6.33 -13.73
CA LEU A 171 -13.79 -6.98 -12.61
C LEU A 171 -14.54 -8.24 -13.04
N THR A 172 -14.74 -8.47 -14.34
CA THR A 172 -15.46 -9.66 -14.84
C THR A 172 -14.73 -10.98 -14.61
N VAL A 173 -13.44 -10.91 -14.24
CA VAL A 173 -12.66 -12.10 -13.87
C VAL A 173 -13.04 -12.65 -12.48
N LEU A 174 -13.72 -11.84 -11.65
CA LEU A 174 -14.13 -12.25 -10.30
C LEU A 174 -15.35 -13.16 -10.38
N HIS A 175 -15.25 -14.29 -9.69
CA HIS A 175 -16.33 -15.24 -9.50
C HIS A 175 -16.84 -15.22 -8.06
N GLU A 176 -18.06 -15.73 -7.86
CA GLU A 176 -18.67 -15.87 -6.52
C GLU A 176 -17.74 -16.64 -5.56
N LYS A 177 -17.03 -17.64 -6.06
CA LYS A 177 -16.06 -18.41 -5.30
C LYS A 177 -14.97 -17.53 -4.69
N ASP A 178 -14.45 -16.56 -5.43
CA ASP A 178 -13.37 -15.69 -4.94
C ASP A 178 -13.85 -14.84 -3.75
N CYS A 179 -15.11 -14.41 -3.77
CA CYS A 179 -15.75 -13.68 -2.67
C CYS A 179 -15.94 -14.58 -1.44
N LEU A 180 -16.36 -15.83 -1.64
CA LEU A 180 -16.56 -16.80 -0.56
C LEU A 180 -15.22 -17.18 0.09
N ASP A 181 -14.21 -17.51 -0.73
CA ASP A 181 -12.86 -17.88 -0.28
C ASP A 181 -12.24 -16.75 0.55
N MET A 182 -12.32 -15.51 0.06
CA MET A 182 -11.87 -14.34 0.81
C MET A 182 -12.63 -14.15 2.13
N ARG A 183 -13.96 -14.29 2.10
CA ARG A 183 -14.80 -14.08 3.30
C ARG A 183 -14.52 -15.13 4.36
N GLU A 184 -14.31 -16.38 3.97
CA GLU A 184 -13.96 -17.46 4.86
C GLU A 184 -12.57 -17.22 5.50
N ALA A 185 -11.60 -16.86 4.68
CA ALA A 185 -10.24 -16.52 5.12
C ALA A 185 -10.22 -15.35 6.12
N TYR A 186 -10.98 -14.28 5.83
CA TYR A 186 -11.16 -13.16 6.75
C TYR A 186 -11.76 -13.59 8.09
N GLY A 187 -12.74 -14.50 8.04
CA GLY A 187 -13.36 -15.10 9.22
C GLY A 187 -12.34 -15.85 10.07
N ARG A 188 -11.56 -16.74 9.46
CA ARG A 188 -10.47 -17.50 10.13
C ARG A 188 -9.46 -16.57 10.79
N CYS A 189 -8.97 -15.56 10.06
CA CYS A 189 -7.99 -14.59 10.57
C CYS A 189 -8.51 -13.71 11.72
N SER A 190 -9.84 -13.64 11.92
CA SER A 190 -10.46 -12.81 12.95
C SER A 190 -10.74 -13.55 14.27
N GLN A 191 -10.67 -14.89 14.28
CA GLN A 191 -11.11 -15.70 15.43
C GLN A 191 -10.35 -15.39 16.73
N LEU A 192 -9.07 -15.05 16.62
CA LEU A 192 -8.19 -14.78 17.77
C LEU A 192 -8.08 -13.30 18.15
N LEU A 193 -8.77 -12.41 17.44
CA LEU A 193 -8.73 -10.95 17.68
C LEU A 193 -9.81 -10.47 18.67
N HIS A 194 -10.75 -11.35 19.03
CA HIS A 194 -11.81 -11.04 19.99
C HIS A 194 -11.47 -11.60 21.38
N SER A 195 -11.90 -10.90 22.44
CA SER A 195 -11.87 -11.46 23.80
C SER A 195 -12.76 -12.70 23.86
N GLN A 196 -12.14 -13.87 24.01
CA GLN A 196 -12.88 -15.11 24.16
C GLN A 196 -13.23 -15.35 25.64
N PRO A 197 -14.42 -15.93 25.93
CA PRO A 197 -14.75 -16.41 27.27
C PRO A 197 -13.66 -17.37 27.77
N GLY A 198 -13.25 -17.24 29.04
CA GLY A 198 -12.10 -17.95 29.61
C GLY A 198 -12.19 -19.49 29.62
N GLU A 199 -13.35 -20.07 29.31
CA GLU A 199 -13.55 -21.51 29.17
C GLU A 199 -13.11 -22.06 27.80
N LEU A 200 -13.01 -21.20 26.79
CA LEU A 200 -12.39 -21.54 25.51
C LEU A 200 -10.89 -21.26 25.64
N ASN A 201 -10.08 -22.31 25.69
CA ASN A 201 -8.63 -22.20 25.47
C ASN A 201 -8.40 -22.48 23.98
N PRO A 202 -8.61 -21.50 23.08
CA PRO A 202 -8.56 -21.74 21.65
C PRO A 202 -7.18 -22.28 21.28
N ARG A 203 -7.16 -23.35 20.49
CA ARG A 203 -5.93 -23.87 19.92
C ARG A 203 -5.29 -22.77 19.09
N LEU A 204 -4.06 -22.39 19.45
CA LEU A 204 -3.30 -21.45 18.65
C LEU A 204 -2.94 -22.11 17.31
N PRO A 205 -3.08 -21.39 16.18
CA PRO A 205 -2.52 -21.79 14.90
C PRO A 205 -1.09 -22.27 15.06
N THR A 206 -0.78 -23.38 14.41
CA THR A 206 0.58 -23.90 14.25
C THR A 206 1.32 -23.09 13.17
N PRO A 207 2.65 -23.18 13.10
CA PRO A 207 3.38 -22.56 11.98
C PRO A 207 2.84 -22.98 10.61
N THR A 208 2.46 -24.25 10.46
CA THR A 208 1.88 -24.79 9.21
C THR A 208 0.51 -24.19 8.90
N ASP A 209 -0.34 -23.93 9.90
CA ASP A 209 -1.63 -23.28 9.68
C ASP A 209 -1.43 -21.84 9.17
N ILE A 210 -0.47 -21.10 9.74
CA ILE A 210 -0.14 -19.74 9.29
C ILE A 210 0.45 -19.77 7.88
N GLU A 211 1.36 -20.69 7.58
CA GLU A 211 1.95 -20.85 6.26
C GLU A 211 0.88 -21.15 5.21
N THR A 212 -0.05 -22.05 5.51
CA THR A 212 -1.18 -22.39 4.63
C THR A 212 -2.03 -21.17 4.32
N GLU A 213 -2.30 -20.32 5.33
CA GLU A 213 -3.09 -19.11 5.13
C GLU A 213 -2.35 -18.04 4.31
N ILE A 214 -1.02 -17.92 4.49
CA ILE A 214 -0.18 -17.05 3.64
C ILE A 214 -0.22 -17.53 2.18
N THR A 215 -0.09 -18.84 1.95
CA THR A 215 -0.16 -19.42 0.59
C THR A 215 -1.54 -19.28 -0.02
N ALA A 216 -2.61 -19.40 0.77
CA ALA A 216 -3.98 -19.17 0.30
C ALA A 216 -4.17 -17.73 -0.19
N LEU A 217 -3.68 -16.76 0.57
CA LEU A 217 -3.67 -15.34 0.18
C LEU A 217 -2.89 -15.10 -1.12
N GLU A 218 -1.67 -15.64 -1.21
CA GLU A 218 -0.82 -15.52 -2.41
C GLU A 218 -1.51 -16.11 -3.65
N THR A 219 -2.09 -17.30 -3.51
CA THR A 219 -2.82 -17.98 -4.59
C THR A 219 -4.04 -17.16 -5.03
N TRP A 220 -4.81 -16.64 -4.08
CA TRP A 220 -6.00 -15.82 -4.35
C TRP A 220 -5.63 -14.55 -5.11
N VAL A 221 -4.58 -13.83 -4.68
CA VAL A 221 -4.09 -12.62 -5.35
C VAL A 221 -3.72 -12.91 -6.81
N HIS A 222 -2.95 -13.97 -7.06
CA HIS A 222 -2.55 -14.34 -8.42
C HIS A 222 -3.72 -14.78 -9.29
N SER A 223 -4.66 -15.53 -8.72
CA SER A 223 -5.85 -16.01 -9.45
C SER A 223 -6.71 -14.89 -10.03
N ILE A 224 -6.66 -13.69 -9.43
CA ILE A 224 -7.40 -12.51 -9.89
C ILE A 224 -6.51 -11.59 -10.73
N ARG A 225 -5.31 -11.27 -10.25
CA ARG A 225 -4.45 -10.28 -10.88
C ARG A 225 -3.95 -10.69 -12.27
N ASP A 226 -3.64 -11.97 -12.45
CA ASP A 226 -3.09 -12.45 -13.72
C ASP A 226 -4.15 -12.35 -14.84
N PRO A 227 -5.40 -12.82 -14.65
CA PRO A 227 -6.48 -12.55 -15.61
C PRO A 227 -6.77 -11.07 -15.83
N GLN A 228 -6.78 -10.24 -14.78
CA GLN A 228 -7.03 -8.79 -14.92
C GLN A 228 -6.04 -8.09 -15.85
N SER A 229 -4.80 -8.58 -15.90
CA SER A 229 -3.75 -8.04 -16.76
C SER A 229 -3.96 -8.38 -18.23
N ASN A 230 -4.72 -9.43 -18.54
CA ASN A 230 -5.00 -9.91 -19.89
C ASN A 230 -6.30 -9.34 -20.48
N VAL A 231 -7.14 -8.71 -19.64
CA VAL A 231 -8.40 -8.11 -20.07
C VAL A 231 -8.16 -6.63 -20.43
N SER A 232 -8.27 -6.34 -21.74
CA SER A 232 -8.08 -5.01 -22.32
C SER A 232 -9.35 -4.17 -22.30
#